data_AF-A0A1A5YQT5-F1
#
_entry.id   AF-A0A1A5YQT5-F1
#
_cell.length_a   1.000
_cell.length_b   1.000
_cell.length_c   1.000
_cell.angle_alpha   90.00
_cell.angle_beta   90.00
_cell.angle_gamma   90.00
#
_symmetry.space_group_name_H-M   'P 1'
#
loop_
_entity.id
_entity.type
_entity.pdbx_description
1 polymer ?
#
loop_
_entity_poly.entity_id
_entity_poly.type
_entity_poly.pdbx_seq_one_letter_code
_entity_poly.pdbx_strand_id
1 'polypeptide(L)'
;MAMEIERKFLLAEQPETLIQEGKIKVRHTQSIWQTYLAIDETQELRVRKLKNEATGAVSYTHTFKNGNGLQREEIEYEITEDIYEQVVEAFGFVPLTKSRITADWEGRTVEIDVYDQIHLSVLEVEFDTLQEANAFEAPSWFGEDISTQKQYSNKTVWKKLQGKKWVD
;
A
#
# COMPACT_ATOMS: atom_id res chain seq x y z
N MET A 1 -15.48 -11.20 -3.36
CA MET A 1 -14.05 -11.47 -3.53
C MET A 1 -13.57 -10.64 -4.70
N ALA A 2 -12.86 -9.55 -4.43
CA ALA A 2 -12.17 -8.81 -5.48
C ALA A 2 -10.83 -9.53 -5.75
N MET A 3 -10.46 -9.66 -7.01
CA MET A 3 -9.17 -10.18 -7.43
C MET A 3 -8.32 -8.97 -7.84
N GLU A 4 -7.30 -8.63 -7.06
CA GLU A 4 -6.38 -7.54 -7.40
C GLU A 4 -5.21 -8.09 -8.23
N ILE A 5 -4.93 -7.44 -9.37
CA ILE A 5 -3.77 -7.72 -10.23
C ILE A 5 -3.00 -6.41 -10.37
N GLU A 6 -1.79 -6.36 -9.84
CA GLU A 6 -0.98 -5.13 -9.78
C GLU A 6 0.48 -5.38 -10.19
N ARG A 7 1.15 -4.33 -10.67
CA ARG A 7 2.62 -4.27 -10.74
C ARG A 7 3.13 -3.10 -9.91
N LYS A 8 4.29 -3.30 -9.30
CA LYS A 8 4.89 -2.38 -8.34
C LYS A 8 6.28 -1.96 -8.78
N PHE A 9 6.57 -0.67 -8.66
CA PHE A 9 7.81 -0.07 -9.13
C PHE A 9 8.43 0.82 -8.05
N LEU A 10 9.77 0.88 -8.01
CA LEU A 10 10.50 1.84 -7.18
C LEU A 10 10.51 3.20 -7.84
N LEU A 11 9.84 4.16 -7.21
CA LEU A 11 9.72 5.49 -7.76
C LEU A 11 10.91 6.36 -7.32
N ALA A 12 11.78 6.70 -8.28
CA ALA A 12 12.94 7.57 -8.04
C ALA A 12 12.57 9.05 -7.98
N GLU A 13 11.53 9.44 -8.72
CA GLU A 13 11.10 10.82 -8.85
C GLU A 13 10.03 11.16 -7.79
N GLN A 14 10.09 12.36 -7.22
CA GLN A 14 9.08 12.78 -6.24
C GLN A 14 7.71 12.97 -6.92
N PRO A 15 6.60 12.60 -6.25
CA PRO A 15 5.26 12.74 -6.83
C PRO A 15 4.94 14.16 -7.28
N GLU A 16 5.42 15.17 -6.55
CA GLU A 16 5.23 16.59 -6.86
C GLU A 16 5.78 16.94 -8.25
N THR A 17 6.94 16.38 -8.63
CA THR A 17 7.53 16.60 -9.95
C THR A 17 6.67 15.97 -11.04
N LEU A 18 6.18 14.74 -10.82
CA LEU A 18 5.29 14.06 -11.77
C LEU A 18 3.99 14.83 -12.02
N ILE A 19 3.46 15.48 -10.97
CA ILE A 19 2.27 16.33 -11.06
C ILE A 19 2.59 17.61 -11.83
N GLN A 20 3.70 18.28 -11.52
CA GLN A 20 4.11 19.53 -12.19
C GLN A 20 4.37 19.33 -13.68
N GLU A 21 4.95 18.20 -14.05
CA GLU A 21 5.20 17.82 -15.45
C GLU A 21 3.93 17.31 -16.17
N GLY A 22 2.81 17.18 -15.46
CA GLY A 22 1.56 16.68 -16.03
C GLY A 22 1.59 15.21 -16.40
N LYS A 23 2.55 14.43 -15.89
CA LYS A 23 2.64 12.98 -16.11
C LYS A 23 1.44 12.27 -15.47
N ILE A 24 1.00 12.73 -14.30
CA ILE A 24 -0.14 12.17 -13.58
C ILE A 24 -1.14 13.26 -13.20
N LYS A 25 -2.42 12.88 -13.06
CA LYS A 25 -3.47 13.76 -12.55
C LYS A 25 -4.03 13.20 -11.24
N VAL A 26 -3.74 13.89 -10.14
CA VAL A 26 -4.20 13.48 -8.81
C VAL A 26 -5.73 13.44 -8.74
N ARG A 27 -6.26 12.31 -8.24
CA ARG A 27 -7.67 12.15 -7.91
C ARG A 27 -7.92 12.45 -6.44
N HIS A 28 -7.15 11.82 -5.56
CA HIS A 28 -7.22 12.06 -4.12
C HIS A 28 -5.91 11.64 -3.43
N THR A 29 -5.75 12.11 -2.21
CA THR A 29 -4.63 11.75 -1.34
C THR A 29 -5.15 11.32 0.04
N GLN A 30 -4.44 10.39 0.67
CA GLN A 30 -4.78 9.90 2.00
C GLN A 30 -3.54 9.53 2.81
N SER A 31 -3.59 9.78 4.12
CA SER A 31 -2.64 9.22 5.07
C SER A 31 -3.13 7.87 5.55
N ILE A 32 -2.23 6.89 5.61
CA ILE A 32 -2.53 5.52 5.98
C ILE A 32 -1.59 5.10 7.11
N TRP A 33 -2.16 4.65 8.22
CA TRP A 33 -1.45 3.94 9.28
C TRP A 33 -1.85 2.49 9.19
N GLN A 34 -0.89 1.57 9.03
CA GLN A 34 -1.17 0.14 8.94
C GLN A 34 -0.37 -0.65 9.98
N THR A 35 -1.07 -1.51 10.71
CA THR A 35 -0.49 -2.39 11.72
C THR A 35 -0.92 -3.83 11.44
N TYR A 36 0.06 -4.72 11.37
CA TYR A 36 -0.18 -6.14 11.18
C TYR A 36 -0.35 -6.82 12.54
N LEU A 37 -1.41 -7.63 12.66
CA LEU A 37 -1.76 -8.38 13.87
C LEU A 37 -1.29 -9.83 13.79
N ALA A 38 -1.31 -10.40 12.59
CA ALA A 38 -0.83 -11.74 12.30
C ALA A 38 -0.22 -11.76 10.89
N ILE A 39 0.91 -12.46 10.74
CA ILE A 39 1.57 -12.62 9.45
C ILE A 39 2.08 -14.05 9.34
N ASP A 40 1.69 -14.73 8.27
CA ASP A 40 2.23 -16.02 7.84
C ASP A 40 2.84 -15.90 6.42
N GLU A 41 3.27 -17.02 5.84
CA GLU A 41 3.80 -17.09 4.48
C GLU A 41 2.79 -16.54 3.46
N THR A 42 1.56 -17.04 3.48
CA THR A 42 0.48 -16.70 2.54
C THR A 42 -0.59 -15.79 3.13
N GLN A 43 -0.71 -15.73 4.46
CA GLN A 43 -1.80 -15.04 5.14
C GLN A 43 -1.31 -13.79 5.87
N GLU A 44 -2.17 -12.78 5.94
CA GLU A 44 -1.96 -11.61 6.79
C GLU A 44 -3.28 -11.08 7.34
N LEU A 45 -3.23 -10.61 8.59
CA LEU A 45 -4.29 -9.88 9.27
C LEU A 45 -3.75 -8.51 9.67
N ARG A 46 -4.48 -7.45 9.34
CA ARG A 46 -4.07 -6.08 9.64
C ARG A 46 -5.25 -5.19 9.98
N VAL A 47 -4.95 -4.11 10.69
CA VAL A 47 -5.85 -2.97 10.88
C VAL A 47 -5.25 -1.72 10.28
N ARG A 48 -6.11 -0.82 9.79
CA ARG A 48 -5.72 0.46 9.22
C ARG A 48 -6.53 1.61 9.79
N LYS A 49 -5.88 2.75 9.96
CA LYS A 49 -6.51 4.08 9.99
C LYS A 49 -6.24 4.75 8.65
N LEU A 50 -7.28 5.30 8.05
CA LEU A 50 -7.25 6.02 6.79
C LEU A 50 -7.73 7.44 7.04
N LYS A 51 -7.01 8.44 6.55
CA LYS A 51 -7.44 9.84 6.61
C LYS A 51 -7.40 10.42 5.21
N ASN A 52 -8.55 10.84 4.71
CA ASN A 52 -8.63 11.59 3.45
C ASN A 52 -8.10 13.01 3.69
N GLU A 53 -7.09 13.45 2.94
CA GLU A 53 -6.48 14.75 3.19
C GLU A 53 -7.33 15.93 2.70
N ALA A 54 -8.20 15.71 1.70
CA ALA A 54 -9.06 16.77 1.18
C ALA A 54 -10.27 17.06 2.08
N THR A 55 -10.87 16.00 2.66
CA THR A 55 -12.08 16.13 3.49
C THR A 55 -11.79 16.09 4.98
N GLY A 56 -10.63 15.59 5.39
CA GLY A 56 -10.31 15.29 6.79
C GLY A 56 -11.07 14.08 7.35
N ALA A 57 -11.87 13.39 6.53
CA ALA A 57 -12.62 12.21 6.97
C ALA A 57 -11.66 11.08 7.37
N VAL A 58 -11.97 10.42 8.48
CA VAL A 58 -11.20 9.29 9.02
C VAL A 58 -12.07 8.04 8.99
N SER A 59 -11.49 6.94 8.52
CA SER A 59 -12.10 5.62 8.58
C SER A 59 -11.09 4.58 9.07
N TYR A 60 -11.61 3.44 9.51
CA TYR A 60 -10.82 2.36 10.08
C TYR A 60 -11.22 1.05 9.43
N THR A 61 -10.24 0.23 9.06
CA THR A 61 -10.50 -1.07 8.43
C THR A 61 -9.75 -2.20 9.12
N HIS A 62 -10.31 -3.39 9.01
CA HIS A 62 -9.70 -4.67 9.34
C HIS A 62 -9.68 -5.53 8.08
N THR A 63 -8.48 -5.95 7.67
CA THR A 63 -8.27 -6.70 6.43
C THR A 63 -7.65 -8.06 6.73
N PHE A 64 -8.22 -9.12 6.15
CA PHE A 64 -7.57 -10.40 5.98
C PHE A 64 -7.20 -10.59 4.51
N LYS A 65 -5.94 -10.95 4.24
CA LYS A 65 -5.50 -11.37 2.91
C LYS A 65 -4.95 -12.79 2.94
N ASN A 66 -5.18 -13.53 1.85
CA ASN A 66 -4.65 -14.87 1.63
C ASN A 66 -4.13 -15.02 0.19
N GLY A 67 -2.88 -15.47 0.04
CA GLY A 67 -2.26 -15.75 -1.25
C GLY A 67 -0.93 -15.03 -1.47
N ASN A 68 -0.24 -15.40 -2.55
CA ASN A 68 1.08 -14.90 -2.92
C ASN A 68 1.13 -14.51 -4.40
N GLY A 69 2.01 -13.55 -4.74
CA GLY A 69 2.20 -13.11 -6.11
C GLY A 69 1.13 -12.13 -6.59
N LEU A 70 0.79 -12.20 -7.87
CA LEU A 70 -0.11 -11.29 -8.59
C LEU A 70 -1.60 -11.54 -8.34
N GLN A 71 -1.96 -12.53 -7.53
CA GLN A 71 -3.35 -12.89 -7.27
C GLN A 71 -3.53 -13.20 -5.78
N ARG A 72 -4.45 -12.50 -5.14
CA ARG A 72 -4.74 -12.64 -3.70
C ARG A 72 -6.23 -12.54 -3.43
N GLU A 73 -6.69 -13.31 -2.46
CA GLU A 73 -7.99 -13.10 -1.84
C GLU A 73 -7.85 -12.01 -0.77
N GLU A 74 -8.79 -11.07 -0.79
CA GLU A 74 -8.89 -10.00 0.19
C GLU A 74 -10.31 -9.89 0.71
N ILE A 75 -10.40 -9.83 2.04
CA ILE A 75 -11.63 -9.59 2.78
C ILE A 75 -11.37 -8.40 3.70
N GLU A 76 -12.06 -7.30 3.44
CA GLU A 76 -11.94 -6.07 4.23
C GLU A 76 -13.28 -5.70 4.87
N TYR A 77 -13.21 -5.27 6.13
CA TYR A 77 -14.36 -4.77 6.89
C TYR A 77 -14.04 -3.40 7.47
N GLU A 78 -15.03 -2.51 7.47
CA GLU A 78 -14.98 -1.31 8.31
C GLU A 78 -15.08 -1.70 9.78
N ILE A 79 -14.30 -1.02 10.62
CA ILE A 79 -14.35 -1.14 12.08
C ILE A 79 -14.53 0.25 12.70
N THR A 80 -14.92 0.30 13.97
CA THR A 80 -15.02 1.57 14.71
C THR A 80 -13.63 2.04 15.15
N GLU A 81 -13.51 3.33 15.44
CA GLU A 81 -12.33 3.92 16.07
C GLU A 81 -11.96 3.19 17.37
N ASP A 82 -12.94 2.97 18.25
CA ASP A 82 -12.74 2.27 19.53
C ASP A 82 -12.13 0.88 19.36
N ILE A 83 -12.55 0.12 18.34
CA ILE A 83 -11.98 -1.22 18.06
C ILE A 83 -10.54 -1.07 17.58
N TYR A 84 -10.29 -0.13 16.66
CA TYR A 84 -8.94 0.13 16.16
C TYR A 84 -7.99 0.52 17.29
N GLU A 85 -8.38 1.45 18.16
CA GLU A 85 -7.56 1.94 19.27
C GLU A 85 -7.26 0.82 20.27
N GLN A 86 -8.28 0.06 20.70
CA GLN A 86 -8.08 -1.08 21.60
C GLN A 86 -7.10 -2.11 21.03
N VAL A 87 -7.22 -2.43 19.74
CA VAL A 87 -6.32 -3.38 19.08
C VAL A 87 -4.90 -2.83 19.00
N VAL A 88 -4.72 -1.59 18.55
CA VAL A 88 -3.38 -0.99 18.43
C VAL A 88 -2.71 -0.85 19.79
N GLU A 89 -3.44 -0.44 20.83
CA GLU A 89 -2.94 -0.34 22.20
C GLU A 89 -2.55 -1.72 22.76
N ALA A 90 -3.39 -2.74 22.58
CA ALA A 90 -3.14 -4.08 23.09
C ALA A 90 -1.86 -4.72 22.52
N PHE A 91 -1.58 -4.50 21.23
CA PHE A 91 -0.38 -5.03 20.59
C PHE A 91 0.85 -4.12 20.77
N GLY A 92 0.67 -2.80 20.92
CA GLY A 92 1.77 -1.85 21.15
C GLY A 92 2.79 -1.76 20.02
N PHE A 93 2.41 -2.17 18.81
CA PHE A 93 3.27 -2.12 17.61
C PHE A 93 3.32 -0.71 17.01
N VAL A 94 4.43 -0.42 16.33
CA VAL A 94 4.59 0.83 15.57
C VAL A 94 3.86 0.68 14.24
N PRO A 95 2.87 1.54 13.90
CA PRO A 95 2.24 1.48 12.58
C PRO A 95 3.24 1.87 11.49
N LEU A 96 3.17 1.19 10.36
CA LEU A 96 3.81 1.64 9.13
C LEU A 96 2.93 2.75 8.54
N THR A 97 3.51 3.93 8.38
CA THR A 97 2.80 5.13 7.90
C THR A 97 3.19 5.45 6.48
N LYS A 98 2.20 5.82 5.66
CA LYS A 98 2.42 6.29 4.30
C LYS A 98 1.41 7.35 3.88
N SER A 99 1.84 8.21 2.99
CA SER A 99 0.95 9.06 2.19
C SER A 99 0.70 8.36 0.87
N ARG A 100 -0.56 8.12 0.52
CA ARG A 100 -0.96 7.54 -0.76
C ARG A 100 -1.57 8.61 -1.65
N ILE A 101 -1.07 8.71 -2.87
CA ILE A 101 -1.62 9.53 -3.94
C ILE A 101 -2.24 8.58 -4.95
N THR A 102 -3.55 8.65 -5.12
CA THR A 102 -4.24 7.94 -6.20
C THR A 102 -4.43 8.91 -7.35
N ALA A 103 -3.96 8.53 -8.54
CA ALA A 103 -3.93 9.39 -9.72
C ALA A 103 -4.35 8.66 -10.99
N ASP A 104 -4.78 9.46 -11.97
CA ASP A 104 -4.93 9.03 -13.36
C ASP A 104 -3.60 9.14 -14.10
N TRP A 105 -3.24 8.08 -14.82
CA TRP A 105 -2.12 8.05 -15.76
C TRP A 105 -2.53 7.25 -17.00
N GLU A 106 -2.61 7.91 -18.16
CA GLU A 106 -2.94 7.26 -19.45
C GLU A 106 -4.20 6.37 -19.41
N GLY A 107 -5.23 6.80 -18.68
CA GLY A 107 -6.48 6.06 -18.53
C GLY A 107 -6.42 4.91 -17.51
N ARG A 108 -5.29 4.72 -16.83
CA ARG A 108 -5.13 3.78 -15.71
C ARG A 108 -5.12 4.50 -14.38
N THR A 109 -5.56 3.80 -13.34
CA THR A 109 -5.33 4.22 -11.97
C THR A 109 -3.92 3.82 -11.56
N VAL A 110 -3.18 4.77 -10.99
CA VAL A 110 -1.91 4.50 -10.32
C VAL A 110 -2.00 4.97 -8.87
N GLU A 111 -1.36 4.22 -7.98
CA GLU A 111 -1.22 4.57 -6.58
C GLU A 111 0.25 4.77 -6.26
N ILE A 112 0.60 5.96 -5.75
CA ILE A 112 1.95 6.26 -5.31
C ILE A 112 1.95 6.31 -3.79
N ASP A 113 2.70 5.41 -3.17
CA ASP A 113 2.92 5.37 -1.73
C ASP A 113 4.26 5.99 -1.38
N VAL A 114 4.24 6.99 -0.50
CA VAL A 114 5.43 7.61 0.08
C VAL A 114 5.51 7.23 1.56
N TYR A 115 6.58 6.52 1.92
CA TYR A 115 6.87 6.04 3.27
C TYR A 115 8.00 6.86 3.91
N ASP A 116 7.66 7.92 4.63
CA ASP A 116 8.63 8.82 5.25
C ASP A 116 9.52 8.12 6.29
N GLN A 117 8.95 7.19 7.05
CA GLN A 117 9.66 6.45 8.11
C GLN A 117 10.89 5.68 7.62
N ILE A 118 10.93 5.35 6.32
CA ILE A 118 11.95 4.48 5.71
C ILE A 118 12.53 5.06 4.41
N HIS A 119 12.17 6.29 4.04
CA HIS A 119 12.60 6.97 2.81
C HIS A 119 12.39 6.13 1.55
N LEU A 120 11.18 5.59 1.38
CA LEU A 120 10.79 4.76 0.23
C LEU A 120 9.58 5.36 -0.47
N SER A 121 9.63 5.43 -1.80
CA SER A 121 8.46 5.69 -2.63
C SER A 121 8.26 4.55 -3.61
N VAL A 122 7.02 4.07 -3.72
CA VAL A 122 6.65 3.04 -4.70
C VAL A 122 5.44 3.48 -5.49
N LEU A 123 5.37 3.04 -6.74
CA LEU A 123 4.22 3.20 -7.61
C LEU A 123 3.61 1.83 -7.88
N GLU A 124 2.31 1.71 -7.67
CA GLU A 124 1.49 0.56 -8.03
C GLU A 124 0.58 0.95 -9.20
N VAL A 125 0.48 0.07 -10.19
CA VAL A 125 -0.48 0.17 -11.29
C VAL A 125 -1.33 -1.09 -11.31
N GLU A 126 -2.65 -0.89 -11.36
CA GLU A 126 -3.64 -1.97 -11.39
C GLU A 126 -3.99 -2.37 -12.82
N PHE A 127 -4.34 -3.65 -12.99
CA PHE A 127 -4.73 -4.24 -14.26
C PHE A 127 -6.00 -5.07 -14.12
N ASP A 128 -6.84 -5.08 -15.15
CA ASP A 128 -8.05 -5.89 -15.15
C ASP A 128 -7.75 -7.39 -15.35
N THR A 129 -6.60 -7.69 -15.98
CA THR A 129 -6.21 -9.08 -16.33
C THR A 129 -4.71 -9.32 -16.19
N LEU A 130 -4.34 -10.58 -15.94
CA LEU A 130 -2.93 -11.01 -15.92
C LEU A 130 -2.25 -10.82 -17.28
N GLN A 131 -3.01 -10.98 -18.38
CA GLN A 131 -2.47 -10.76 -19.71
C GLN A 131 -2.05 -9.31 -19.92
N GLU A 132 -2.86 -8.35 -19.46
CA GLU A 132 -2.53 -6.93 -19.54
C GLU A 132 -1.30 -6.61 -18.67
N ALA A 133 -1.26 -7.10 -17.43
CA ALA A 133 -0.12 -6.89 -16.53
C ALA A 133 1.20 -7.41 -17.13
N ASN A 134 1.17 -8.59 -17.74
CA ASN A 134 2.34 -9.21 -18.37
C ASN A 134 2.78 -8.50 -19.66
N ALA A 135 1.84 -7.92 -20.41
CA ALA A 135 2.12 -7.17 -21.63
C ALA A 135 2.51 -5.71 -21.37
N PHE A 136 2.36 -5.24 -20.14
CA PHE A 136 2.61 -3.85 -19.78
C PHE A 136 4.09 -3.46 -19.90
N GLU A 137 4.36 -2.39 -20.63
CA GLU A 137 5.68 -1.78 -20.73
C GLU A 137 5.69 -0.49 -19.90
N ALA A 138 6.42 -0.52 -18.78
CA ALA A 138 6.50 0.62 -17.88
C ALA A 138 7.30 1.76 -18.53
N PRO A 139 6.84 3.02 -18.44
CA PRO A 139 7.61 4.15 -18.93
C PRO A 139 8.85 4.37 -18.07
N SER A 140 9.84 5.09 -18.62
CA SER A 140 11.14 5.28 -17.98
C SER A 140 11.09 5.87 -16.56
N TRP A 141 10.04 6.64 -16.24
CA TRP A 141 9.91 7.30 -14.95
C TRP A 141 9.35 6.40 -13.84
N PHE A 142 8.77 5.23 -14.14
CA PHE A 142 8.29 4.27 -13.13
C PHE A 142 9.43 3.73 -12.27
N GLY A 143 10.63 3.58 -12.84
CA GLY A 143 11.80 3.02 -12.19
C GLY A 143 11.84 1.48 -12.23
N GLU A 144 12.46 0.86 -11.22
CA GLU A 144 12.70 -0.59 -11.18
C GLU A 144 11.41 -1.36 -10.85
N ASP A 145 11.10 -2.41 -11.63
CA ASP A 145 10.02 -3.34 -11.29
C ASP A 145 10.39 -4.21 -10.08
N ILE A 146 9.62 -4.05 -9.02
CA ILE A 146 9.78 -4.75 -7.75
C ILE A 146 8.60 -5.67 -7.40
N SER A 147 7.75 -5.99 -8.38
CA SER A 147 6.52 -6.79 -8.17
C SER A 147 6.79 -8.14 -7.51
N THR A 148 7.95 -8.76 -7.79
CA THR A 148 8.34 -10.06 -7.23
C THR A 148 9.28 -9.95 -6.02
N GLN A 149 9.70 -8.73 -5.66
CA GLN A 149 10.73 -8.47 -4.67
C GLN A 149 10.13 -8.35 -3.26
N LYS A 150 10.08 -9.48 -2.55
CA LYS A 150 9.44 -9.62 -1.22
C LYS A 150 9.92 -8.61 -0.17
N GLN A 151 11.15 -8.09 -0.30
CA GLN A 151 11.71 -7.11 0.64
C GLN A 151 11.00 -5.76 0.62
N TYR A 152 10.25 -5.45 -0.44
CA TYR A 152 9.44 -4.24 -0.60
C TYR A 152 7.95 -4.48 -0.32
N SER A 153 7.55 -5.70 0.06
CA SER A 153 6.17 -5.92 0.50
C SER A 153 5.91 -5.18 1.82
N ASN A 154 4.70 -4.64 1.97
CA ASN A 154 4.31 -3.88 3.16
C ASN A 154 4.52 -4.67 4.45
N LYS A 155 4.22 -5.99 4.45
CA LYS A 155 4.47 -6.86 5.61
C LYS A 155 5.95 -6.95 5.97
N THR A 156 6.84 -7.08 4.98
CA THR A 156 8.29 -7.14 5.24
C THR A 156 8.83 -5.80 5.71
N VAL A 157 8.38 -4.70 5.09
CA VAL A 157 8.74 -3.34 5.49
C VAL A 157 8.30 -3.04 6.92
N TRP A 158 7.05 -3.39 7.27
CA TRP A 158 6.52 -3.23 8.61
C TRP A 158 7.27 -4.08 9.65
N LYS A 159 7.61 -5.34 9.32
CA LYS A 159 8.43 -6.20 10.21
C LYS A 159 9.78 -5.56 10.52
N LYS A 160 10.44 -4.96 9.52
CA LYS A 160 11.71 -4.23 9.73
C LYS A 160 11.54 -3.04 10.66
N LEU A 161 10.41 -2.33 10.58
CA LEU A 161 10.08 -1.20 11.46
C LEU A 161 9.92 -1.61 12.93
N GLN A 162 9.45 -2.83 13.21
CA GLN A 162 9.31 -3.32 14.59
C GLN A 162 10.66 -3.62 15.27
N GLY A 163 11.74 -3.75 14.51
CA GLY A 163 13.05 -4.16 15.04
C GLY A 163 12.98 -5.50 15.76
N LYS A 164 13.52 -5.58 16.99
CA LYS A 164 13.53 -6.80 17.80
C LYS A 164 12.16 -7.19 18.39
N LYS A 165 11.17 -6.29 18.43
CA LYS A 165 9.87 -6.53 19.09
C LYS A 165 9.01 -7.59 18.42
N TRP A 166 9.33 -7.99 17.19
CA TRP A 166 8.58 -9.00 16.44
C TRP A 166 9.21 -10.41 16.49
N VAL A 167 10.42 -10.55 17.03
CA VAL A 167 11.22 -11.79 16.92
C VAL A 167 11.00 -12.76 18.10
N ASP A 168 10.25 -12.36 19.13
CA ASP A 168 9.93 -13.20 20.30
C ASP A 168 8.47 -13.65 20.30
#